data_AF-A0A953U502-F1
#
_entry.id   AF-A0A953U502-F1
#
_cell.length_a   1.000
_cell.length_b   1.000
_cell.length_c   1.000
_cell.angle_alpha   90.00
_cell.angle_beta   90.00
_cell.angle_gamma   90.00
#
_symmetry.space_group_name_H-M   'P 1'
#
loop_
_entity.id
_entity.type
_entity.pdbx_description
1 polymer ?
#
loop_
_entity_poly.entity_id
_entity_poly.type
_entity_poly.pdbx_seq_one_letter_code
_entity_poly.pdbx_strand_id
1 'polypeptide(L)'
;MLSKCANPACPARFRYLHEGRIFNIEIKATGNADSVRFKDKIEHFWLCESCAQVMKVVWANGAVTTCPRYLALTEGKSQEESKGKREAA
;
A
#
# COMPACT_ATOMS: atom_id res chain seq x y z
N MET A 1 15.95 -6.75 -4.02
CA MET A 1 15.48 -7.85 -3.17
C MET A 1 14.39 -7.33 -2.25
N LEU A 2 13.23 -8.00 -2.23
CA LEU A 2 12.15 -7.73 -1.27
C LEU A 2 12.60 -8.21 0.11
N SER A 3 13.22 -7.37 0.93
CA SER A 3 13.71 -7.78 2.26
C SER A 3 12.85 -7.24 3.40
N LYS A 4 12.20 -6.10 3.17
CA LYS A 4 11.39 -5.37 4.14
C LYS A 4 10.10 -4.87 3.51
N CYS A 5 9.14 -4.55 4.38
CA CYS A 5 7.93 -3.84 3.99
C CYS A 5 8.30 -2.51 3.30
N ALA A 6 7.62 -2.19 2.21
CA ALA A 6 7.78 -0.92 1.49
C ALA A 6 7.23 0.27 2.29
N ASN A 7 6.46 0.03 3.36
CA ASN A 7 6.13 1.05 4.35
C ASN A 7 7.36 1.34 5.22
N PRO A 8 7.94 2.56 5.17
CA PRO A 8 9.12 2.88 5.97
C PRO A 8 8.88 2.84 7.49
N ALA A 9 7.64 3.01 7.94
CA ALA A 9 7.28 2.93 9.36
C ALA A 9 7.05 1.48 9.85
N CYS A 10 7.04 0.50 8.94
CA CYS A 10 6.77 -0.90 9.29
C CYS A 10 8.07 -1.71 9.37
N PRO A 11 8.38 -2.35 10.51
CA PRO A 11 9.58 -3.17 10.67
C PRO A 11 9.44 -4.59 10.10
N ALA A 12 8.30 -4.92 9.48
CA ALA A 12 8.04 -6.26 8.96
C ALA A 12 9.05 -6.67 7.88
N ARG A 13 9.56 -7.90 8.00
CA ARG A 13 10.50 -8.50 7.04
C ARG A 13 9.75 -9.45 6.11
N PHE A 14 10.20 -9.49 4.87
CA PHE A 14 9.65 -10.43 3.90
C PHE A 14 10.19 -11.84 4.20
N ARG A 15 9.36 -12.68 4.81
CA ARG A 15 9.70 -14.09 5.10
C ARG A 15 8.93 -15.03 4.19
N TYR A 16 7.62 -14.82 4.07
CA TYR A 16 6.74 -15.67 3.27
C TYR A 16 5.85 -14.84 2.35
N LEU A 17 5.57 -15.40 1.17
CA LEU A 17 4.75 -14.76 0.13
C LEU A 17 3.29 -14.51 0.56
N HIS A 18 2.74 -15.35 1.45
CA HIS A 18 1.35 -15.25 1.89
C HIS A 18 1.11 -14.16 2.95
N GLU A 19 2.15 -13.67 3.62
CA GLU A 19 2.04 -12.68 4.70
C GLU A 19 1.94 -11.22 4.19
N GLY A 20 1.52 -11.04 2.94
CA GLY A 20 1.43 -9.72 2.35
C GLY A 20 1.08 -9.72 0.88
N ARG A 21 1.37 -8.62 0.21
CA ARG A 21 1.06 -8.43 -1.22
C ARG A 21 2.23 -7.81 -1.95
N ILE A 22 2.48 -8.31 -3.15
CA ILE A 22 3.46 -7.77 -4.08
C ILE A 22 2.78 -6.76 -5.00
N PHE A 23 3.41 -5.61 -5.16
CA PHE A 23 3.02 -4.53 -6.06
C PHE A 23 4.08 -4.41 -7.15
N ASN A 24 3.65 -4.45 -8.40
CA ASN A 24 4.51 -4.29 -9.55
C ASN A 24 4.39 -2.85 -10.03
N ILE A 25 5.52 -2.14 -10.04
CA ILE A 25 5.61 -0.75 -10.49
C ILE A 25 6.37 -0.73 -11.81
N GLU A 26 5.68 -0.35 -12.88
CA GLU A 26 6.29 -0.15 -14.18
C GLU A 26 6.90 1.25 -14.22
N ILE A 27 8.23 1.32 -14.32
CA ILE A 27 8.97 2.56 -14.43
C ILE A 27 9.20 2.84 -15.92
N LYS A 28 8.40 3.74 -16.47
CA LYS A 28 8.55 4.23 -17.84
C LYS A 28 9.61 5.31 -17.86
N ALA A 29 10.67 5.09 -18.63
CA ALA A 29 11.69 6.11 -18.85
C ALA A 29 11.08 7.25 -19.67
N THR A 30 10.88 8.40 -19.03
CA THR A 30 10.46 9.62 -19.74
C THR A 30 11.73 10.30 -20.25
N GLY A 31 12.29 9.80 -21.34
CA GLY A 31 13.60 10.24 -21.84
C GLY A 31 13.73 10.10 -23.35
N ASN A 32 14.23 11.18 -23.96
CA ASN A 32 14.38 11.46 -25.38
C ASN A 32 14.96 10.29 -26.21
N ALA A 33 14.63 10.28 -27.50
CA ALA A 33 14.84 9.22 -28.51
C ALA A 33 16.25 8.63 -28.68
N ASP A 34 17.24 9.00 -27.86
CA ASP A 34 18.61 8.48 -27.90
C ASP A 34 18.91 7.44 -26.80
N SER A 35 18.00 7.20 -25.86
CA SER A 35 18.21 6.19 -24.82
C SER A 35 17.66 4.81 -25.20
N VAL A 36 18.32 4.16 -26.16
CA VAL A 36 18.02 2.82 -26.73
C VAL A 36 18.09 1.65 -25.69
N ARG A 37 18.10 1.92 -24.38
CA ARG A 37 18.41 0.88 -23.36
C ARG A 37 17.58 0.92 -22.07
N PHE A 38 16.77 1.94 -21.80
CA PHE A 38 15.88 1.89 -20.63
C PHE A 38 14.60 1.15 -20.99
N LYS A 39 14.72 -0.17 -21.17
CA LYS A 39 13.58 -1.09 -21.22
C LYS A 39 12.70 -0.81 -20.01
N ASP A 40 11.38 -0.75 -20.21
CA ASP A 40 10.40 -0.62 -19.13
C ASP A 40 10.79 -1.54 -17.97
N LYS A 41 11.23 -0.95 -16.85
CA LYS A 41 11.70 -1.70 -15.70
C LYS A 41 10.51 -1.96 -14.80
N ILE A 42 10.19 -3.23 -14.57
CA ILE A 42 9.22 -3.62 -13.56
C ILE A 42 9.97 -3.81 -12.24
N GLU A 43 9.70 -2.92 -11.29
CA GLU A 43 10.17 -3.06 -9.92
C GLU A 43 9.08 -3.67 -9.04
N HIS A 44 9.49 -4.58 -8.17
CA HIS A 44 8.59 -5.29 -7.28
C HIS A 44 8.74 -4.74 -5.87
N PHE A 45 7.62 -4.40 -5.24
CA PHE A 45 7.53 -3.92 -3.85
C PHE A 45 6.62 -4.82 -3.05
N TRP A 46 6.93 -5.05 -1.78
CA TRP A 46 6.11 -5.89 -0.90
C TRP A 46 5.60 -5.06 0.28
N LEU A 47 4.31 -5.16 0.56
CA LEU A 47 3.72 -4.71 1.82
C LEU A 47 3.27 -5.93 2.61
N CYS A 48 3.53 -5.94 3.92
CA CYS A 48 2.93 -6.93 4.80
C CYS A 48 1.41 -6.83 4.77
N GLU A 49 0.72 -7.86 5.22
CA GLU A 49 -0.74 -7.96 5.15
C GLU A 49 -1.46 -6.74 5.73
N SER A 50 -1.08 -6.29 6.94
CA SER A 50 -1.69 -5.11 7.58
C SER A 50 -1.48 -3.83 6.77
N CYS A 51 -0.27 -3.61 6.24
CA CYS A 51 0.00 -2.42 5.41
C CYS A 51 -0.71 -2.49 4.07
N ALA A 52 -0.84 -3.68 3.48
CA ALA A 52 -1.48 -3.87 2.18
C ALA A 52 -3.01 -3.69 2.23
N GLN A 53 -3.62 -3.81 3.41
CA GLN A 53 -5.04 -3.53 3.63
C GLN A 53 -5.36 -2.04 3.57
N VAL A 54 -4.49 -1.19 4.13
CA VAL A 54 -4.75 0.26 4.26
C VAL A 54 -3.96 1.11 3.28
N MET A 55 -2.87 0.58 2.70
CA MET A 55 -2.00 1.29 1.77
C MET A 55 -1.75 0.53 0.46
N LYS A 56 -1.27 1.27 -0.53
CA LYS A 56 -0.74 0.76 -1.79
C LYS A 56 0.57 1.46 -2.12
N VAL A 57 1.38 0.82 -2.93
CA VAL A 57 2.59 1.42 -3.50
C VAL A 57 2.25 2.00 -4.87
N VAL A 58 2.69 3.23 -5.15
CA VAL A 58 2.47 3.93 -6.41
C VAL A 58 3.75 4.61 -6.88
N TRP A 59 3.88 4.82 -8.19
CA TRP A 59 4.90 5.69 -8.77
C TRP A 59 4.35 7.11 -8.87
N ALA A 60 4.96 8.06 -8.14
CA ALA A 60 4.57 9.46 -8.14
C ALA A 60 5.82 10.34 -8.06
N ASN A 61 5.85 11.44 -8.82
CA ASN A 61 6.96 12.40 -8.84
C ASN A 61 8.34 11.78 -9.13
N GLY A 62 8.39 10.73 -9.96
CA GLY A 62 9.64 10.04 -10.30
C GLY A 62 10.19 9.13 -9.19
N ALA A 63 9.39 8.86 -8.15
CA ALA A 63 9.77 7.98 -7.05
C ALA A 63 8.63 7.05 -6.64
N VAL A 64 8.98 5.99 -5.92
CA VAL A 64 8.01 5.05 -5.36
C VAL A 64 7.54 5.56 -4.00
N THR A 65 6.22 5.74 -3.86
CA THR A 65 5.59 6.27 -2.64
C THR A 65 4.47 5.34 -2.17
N THR A 66 4.28 5.22 -0.86
CA THR A 66 3.12 4.55 -0.26
C THR A 66 1.99 5.54 -0.04
N CYS A 67 0.79 5.23 -0.54
CA CYS A 67 -0.40 6.06 -0.33
C CYS A 67 -1.54 5.22 0.27
N PRO A 68 -2.46 5.83 1.05
CA PRO A 68 -3.67 5.17 1.50
C PRO A 68 -4.48 4.57 0.33
N ARG A 69 -5.11 3.41 0.54
CA ARG A 69 -6.01 2.81 -0.45
C ARG A 69 -7.33 3.55 -0.54
N TYR A 70 -7.83 3.99 0.61
CA TYR A 70 -9.01 4.81 0.73
C TYR A 70 -8.55 6.22 1.09
N LEU A 71 -8.94 7.21 0.29
CA LEU A 71 -9.04 8.57 0.82
C LEU A 71 -10.14 8.49 1.87
N ALA A 72 -9.76 8.42 3.15
CA ALA A 72 -10.71 8.56 4.22
C ALA A 72 -11.28 9.99 4.11
N LEU A 73 -12.41 10.13 3.42
CA LEU A 73 -13.35 11.21 3.70
C LEU A 73 -13.78 10.97 5.14
N THR A 74 -12.97 11.45 6.09
CA THR A 74 -13.32 11.47 7.50
C THR A 74 -14.32 12.59 7.71
N GLU A 75 -15.54 12.39 7.23
CA GLU A 75 -16.68 13.05 7.82
C GLU A 75 -17.01 12.27 9.09
N GLY A 76 -16.54 12.81 10.22
CA GLY A 76 -16.76 12.21 11.52
C GLY A 76 -18.24 12.15 11.89
N LYS A 77 -18.61 11.11 12.63
CA LYS A 77 -19.45 11.25 13.82
C LYS A 77 -19.35 9.98 14.68
N SER A 78 -18.73 10.18 15.84
CA SER A 78 -18.99 9.43 17.06
C SER A 78 -20.49 9.43 17.36
N GLN A 79 -21.07 8.29 17.72
CA GLN A 79 -21.49 8.10 19.10
C GLN A 79 -21.87 6.64 19.39
N GLU A 80 -21.15 6.14 20.38
CA GLU A 80 -21.49 5.06 21.28
C GLU A 80 -22.77 5.40 22.04
N GLU A 81 -23.78 4.52 22.02
CA GLU A 81 -24.65 4.35 23.18
C GLU A 81 -25.18 2.92 23.28
N SER A 82 -24.51 2.16 24.12
CA SER A 82 -25.03 0.98 24.80
C SER A 82 -26.19 1.36 25.74
N LYS A 83 -27.39 0.80 25.57
CA LYS A 83 -28.27 0.45 26.71
C LYS A 83 -29.51 -0.35 26.32
N GLY A 84 -29.81 -1.38 27.11
CA GLY A 84 -31.20 -1.64 27.50
C GLY A 84 -31.86 -2.92 26.99
N LYS A 85 -31.40 -4.05 27.50
CA LYS A 85 -32.19 -5.27 27.78
C LYS A 85 -33.56 -4.94 28.40
N ARG A 86 -34.63 -5.63 27.96
CA ARG A 86 -35.91 -6.06 28.63
C ARG A 86 -37.00 -6.21 27.56
N GLU A 87 -38.02 -7.06 27.61
CA GLU A 87 -38.40 -8.30 28.31
C GLU A 87 -39.70 -8.76 27.60
N ALA A 88 -40.10 -10.01 27.85
CA ALA A 88 -41.24 -10.69 27.24
C ALA A 88 -42.62 -10.06 27.51
N ALA A 89 -43.54 -10.24 26.56
CA ALA A 89 -44.94 -10.65 26.77
C ALA A 89 -45.56 -11.09 25.44
#